data_AF-A0A371YW64-F1
#
_entry.id   AF-A0A371YW64-F1
#
_cell.length_a   1.000
_cell.length_b   1.000
_cell.length_c   1.000
_cell.angle_alpha   90.00
_cell.angle_beta   90.00
_cell.angle_gamma   90.00
#
_symmetry.space_group_name_H-M   'P 1'
#
loop_
_entity.id
_entity.type
_entity.pdbx_description
1 polymer ?
#
loop_
_entity_poly.entity_id
_entity_poly.type
_entity_poly.pdbx_seq_one_letter_code
_entity_poly.pdbx_strand_id
1 'polypeptide(L)'
;DLFGEGGQDNRYTCDARAYAAAQREAMEAGLPPNGDIVPADDYGYPILPENGFPVQEWQPSQDGDRVAVYLHPATLKVREKAFRLRVPVQDAASGNALSTPIVEKPRERADISGTGLQMIGEIRTQALHQALDGAADAVDPWDLVGALL
;
A
#
# COMPACT_ATOMS: atom_id res chain seq x y z
N ASP A 1 6.35 -9.99 -35.75
CA ASP A 1 5.79 -8.66 -36.01
C ASP A 1 6.57 -8.05 -37.17
N LEU A 2 5.88 -7.66 -38.24
CA LEU A 2 6.50 -7.13 -39.47
C LEU A 2 6.69 -5.60 -39.40
N PHE A 3 6.19 -4.94 -38.37
CA PHE A 3 6.16 -3.48 -38.27
C PHE A 3 7.14 -2.88 -37.26
N GLY A 4 7.88 -3.71 -36.52
CA GLY A 4 8.86 -3.19 -35.58
C GLY A 4 10.27 -3.09 -36.13
N GLU A 5 11.09 -2.33 -35.43
CA GLU A 5 12.48 -2.05 -35.82
C GLU A 5 13.31 -3.33 -35.85
N GLY A 6 14.15 -3.47 -36.88
CA GLY A 6 14.99 -4.65 -37.07
C GLY A 6 15.96 -4.85 -35.90
N GLY A 7 15.93 -6.02 -35.27
CA GLY A 7 16.81 -6.39 -34.15
C GLY A 7 16.24 -6.12 -32.76
N GLN A 8 15.04 -5.55 -32.64
CA GLN A 8 14.33 -5.38 -31.37
C GLN A 8 13.22 -6.43 -31.19
N ASP A 9 12.98 -6.88 -29.95
CA ASP A 9 11.84 -7.74 -29.62
C ASP A 9 10.57 -6.90 -29.41
N ASN A 10 9.76 -6.80 -30.46
CA ASN A 10 8.55 -5.96 -30.49
C ASN A 10 7.43 -6.42 -29.54
N ARG A 11 7.62 -7.52 -28.80
CA ARG A 11 6.69 -7.94 -27.75
C ARG A 11 6.78 -7.07 -26.50
N TYR A 12 7.87 -6.32 -26.33
CA TYR A 12 8.12 -5.46 -25.18
C TYR A 12 8.38 -4.03 -25.63
N THR A 13 8.15 -3.07 -24.73
CA THR A 13 8.46 -1.66 -24.94
C THR A 13 9.18 -1.09 -23.72
N CYS A 14 10.19 -0.24 -23.97
CA CYS A 14 10.84 0.55 -22.93
C CYS A 14 10.17 1.90 -22.71
N ASP A 15 9.24 2.29 -23.59
CA ASP A 15 8.48 3.52 -23.46
C ASP A 15 7.29 3.30 -22.50
N ALA A 16 7.52 3.67 -21.24
CA ALA A 16 6.51 3.59 -20.18
C ALA A 16 5.26 4.44 -20.49
N ARG A 17 5.40 5.58 -21.18
CA ARG A 17 4.29 6.48 -21.49
C ARG A 17 3.39 5.88 -22.57
N ALA A 18 4.00 5.34 -23.62
CA ALA A 18 3.28 4.65 -24.67
C ALA A 18 2.56 3.41 -24.11
N TYR A 19 3.24 2.62 -23.27
CA TYR A 19 2.63 1.47 -22.60
C TYR A 19 1.44 1.87 -21.73
N ALA A 20 1.58 2.90 -20.89
CA ALA A 20 0.49 3.38 -20.03
C ALA A 20 -0.71 3.94 -20.84
N ALA A 21 -0.47 4.52 -22.02
CA ALA A 21 -1.55 4.95 -22.91
C ALA A 21 -2.30 3.74 -23.49
N ALA A 22 -1.58 2.75 -24.00
CA ALA A 22 -2.18 1.52 -24.52
C ALA A 22 -2.97 0.75 -23.45
N GLN A 23 -2.47 0.69 -22.21
CA GLN A 23 -3.20 0.04 -21.11
C GLN A 23 -4.50 0.78 -20.77
N ARG A 24 -4.53 2.12 -20.84
CA ARG A 24 -5.75 2.89 -20.61
C ARG A 24 -6.80 2.65 -21.70
N GLU A 25 -6.38 2.61 -22.96
CA GLU A 25 -7.27 2.25 -24.07
C GLU A 25 -7.82 0.83 -23.91
N ALA A 26 -6.98 -0.12 -23.49
CA ALA A 26 -7.40 -1.49 -23.20
C ALA A 26 -8.40 -1.56 -22.03
N MET A 27 -8.22 -0.75 -20.99
CA MET A 27 -9.17 -0.65 -19.86
C MET A 27 -10.53 -0.11 -20.31
N GLU A 28 -10.55 0.89 -21.18
CA GLU A 28 -11.79 1.48 -21.71
C GLU A 28 -12.55 0.50 -22.62
N ALA A 29 -11.84 -0.26 -23.45
CA ALA A 29 -12.45 -1.25 -24.34
C ALA A 29 -12.93 -2.52 -23.60
N GLY A 30 -12.26 -2.89 -22.51
CA GLY A 30 -12.48 -4.14 -21.75
C GLY A 30 -13.28 -3.98 -20.46
N LEU A 31 -13.97 -2.85 -20.26
CA LEU A 31 -14.61 -2.56 -18.98
C LEU A 31 -15.76 -3.55 -18.68
N PRO A 32 -15.79 -4.16 -17.48
CA PRO A 32 -16.91 -5.01 -17.09
C PRO A 32 -18.21 -4.20 -16.94
N PRO A 33 -19.39 -4.83 -17.06
CA PRO A 33 -20.68 -4.12 -17.09
C PRO A 33 -21.00 -3.34 -15.81
N ASN A 34 -20.43 -3.73 -14.67
CA ASN A 34 -20.50 -3.06 -13.37
C ASN A 34 -19.14 -2.45 -12.96
N GLY A 35 -18.27 -2.20 -13.94
CA GLY A 35 -16.93 -1.67 -13.76
C GLY A 35 -16.88 -0.15 -13.81
N ASP A 36 -16.03 0.44 -12.97
CA ASP A 36 -15.66 1.86 -13.04
C ASP A 36 -14.14 1.99 -13.14
N ILE A 37 -13.67 2.88 -14.01
CA ILE A 37 -12.27 3.27 -14.07
C ILE A 37 -11.98 4.24 -12.94
N VAL A 38 -11.06 3.89 -12.04
CA VAL A 38 -10.67 4.73 -10.91
C VAL A 38 -9.16 4.96 -10.88
N PRO A 39 -8.69 6.10 -10.35
CA PRO A 39 -7.26 6.31 -10.14
C PRO A 39 -6.71 5.39 -9.05
N ALA A 40 -5.40 5.13 -9.10
CA ALA A 40 -4.69 4.39 -8.06
C ALA A 40 -3.93 5.36 -7.14
N ASP A 41 -3.76 4.98 -5.87
CA ASP A 41 -2.88 5.66 -4.93
C ASP A 41 -1.40 5.29 -5.18
N ASP A 42 -0.49 5.94 -4.44
CA ASP A 42 0.96 5.70 -4.55
C ASP A 42 1.36 4.27 -4.15
N TYR A 43 0.52 3.58 -3.39
CA TYR A 43 0.73 2.20 -2.96
C TYR A 43 0.15 1.17 -3.94
N GLY A 44 -0.50 1.61 -5.01
CA GLY A 44 -1.10 0.74 -6.03
C GLY A 44 -2.45 0.14 -5.61
N TYR A 45 -3.18 0.79 -4.72
CA TYR A 45 -4.58 0.50 -4.40
C TYR A 45 -5.52 1.47 -5.14
N PRO A 46 -6.76 1.03 -5.46
CA PRO A 46 -7.74 1.91 -6.09
C PRO A 46 -8.23 2.98 -5.11
N ILE A 47 -8.32 4.22 -5.58
CA ILE A 47 -9.00 5.30 -4.87
C ILE A 47 -10.49 5.13 -5.15
N LEU A 48 -11.19 4.55 -4.17
CA LEU A 48 -12.62 4.29 -4.26
C LEU A 48 -13.43 5.59 -4.05
N PRO A 49 -14.66 5.67 -4.59
CA PRO A 49 -15.58 6.78 -4.31
C PRO A 49 -15.86 6.90 -2.80
N GLU A 50 -16.22 8.11 -2.32
CA GLU A 50 -16.33 8.42 -0.87
C GLU A 50 -17.23 7.46 -0.08
N ASN A 51 -18.29 6.93 -0.70
CA ASN A 51 -19.21 5.98 -0.05
C ASN A 51 -18.86 4.51 -0.34
N GLY A 52 -17.75 4.25 -1.03
CA GLY A 52 -17.30 2.92 -1.42
C GLY A 52 -16.39 2.27 -0.36
N PHE A 53 -16.52 0.96 -0.18
CA PHE A 53 -15.58 0.17 0.59
C PHE A 53 -15.13 -1.06 -0.22
N PRO A 54 -13.86 -1.48 -0.10
CA PRO A 54 -13.36 -2.63 -0.84
C PRO A 54 -13.97 -3.92 -0.29
N VAL A 55 -14.45 -4.77 -1.18
CA VAL A 55 -14.87 -6.13 -0.84
C VAL A 55 -13.61 -6.97 -0.60
N GLN A 56 -13.55 -7.61 0.56
CA GLN A 56 -12.45 -8.50 0.93
C GLN A 56 -12.70 -9.87 0.32
N GLU A 57 -11.63 -10.64 0.08
CA GLU A 57 -11.72 -11.96 -0.58
C GLU A 57 -12.60 -12.97 0.19
N TRP A 58 -12.69 -12.82 1.52
CA TRP A 58 -13.53 -13.68 2.36
C TRP A 58 -15.01 -13.28 2.37
N GLN A 59 -15.36 -12.10 1.85
CA GLN A 59 -16.75 -11.64 1.77
C GLN A 59 -17.40 -12.23 0.51
N PRO A 60 -18.61 -12.80 0.61
CA PRO A 60 -19.33 -13.28 -0.56
C PRO A 60 -19.70 -12.11 -1.47
N SER A 61 -19.62 -12.36 -2.78
CA SER A 61 -20.12 -11.43 -3.79
C SER A 61 -21.63 -11.23 -3.61
N GLN A 62 -22.08 -9.98 -3.67
CA GLN A 62 -23.49 -9.62 -3.56
C GLN A 62 -23.97 -8.84 -4.78
N ASP A 63 -25.29 -8.87 -4.98
CA ASP A 63 -25.97 -8.13 -6.02
C ASP A 63 -25.90 -6.62 -5.68
N GLY A 64 -25.10 -5.87 -6.44
CA GLY A 64 -24.72 -4.48 -6.15
C GLY A 64 -23.22 -4.24 -5.95
N ASP A 65 -22.40 -5.29 -5.97
CA ASP A 65 -20.94 -5.13 -6.02
C ASP A 65 -20.51 -4.56 -7.38
N ARG A 66 -19.60 -3.59 -7.34
CA ARG A 66 -18.98 -2.95 -8.51
C ARG A 66 -17.50 -3.31 -8.57
N VAL A 67 -16.90 -3.17 -9.75
CA VAL A 67 -15.48 -3.47 -9.96
C VAL A 67 -14.73 -2.19 -10.25
N ALA A 68 -13.76 -1.84 -9.42
CA ALA A 68 -12.82 -0.77 -9.70
C ALA A 68 -11.72 -1.32 -10.61
N VAL A 69 -11.60 -0.80 -11.83
CA VAL A 69 -10.52 -1.10 -12.77
C VAL A 69 -9.53 0.07 -12.74
N TYR A 70 -8.25 -0.22 -12.50
CA TYR A 70 -7.24 0.83 -12.31
C TYR A 70 -5.87 0.39 -12.82
N LEU A 71 -5.02 1.38 -13.14
CA LEU A 71 -3.65 1.16 -13.58
C LEU A 71 -2.70 1.31 -12.38
N HIS A 72 -1.88 0.30 -12.10
CA HIS A 72 -0.89 0.39 -11.03
C HIS A 72 0.23 1.38 -11.41
N PRO A 73 0.58 2.37 -10.57
CA PRO A 73 1.50 3.45 -10.97
C PRO A 73 2.92 2.97 -11.26
N ALA A 74 3.46 2.05 -10.46
CA ALA A 74 4.82 1.53 -10.66
C ALA A 74 4.93 0.44 -11.75
N THR A 75 3.98 -0.49 -11.81
CA THR A 75 4.08 -1.66 -12.73
C THR A 75 3.36 -1.45 -14.05
N LEU A 76 2.53 -0.41 -14.15
CA LEU A 76 1.67 -0.12 -15.30
C LEU A 76 0.76 -1.30 -15.71
N LYS A 77 0.48 -2.21 -14.77
CA LYS A 77 -0.44 -3.32 -14.99
C LYS A 77 -1.85 -2.89 -14.63
N VAL A 78 -2.82 -3.28 -15.45
CA VAL A 78 -4.24 -3.14 -15.13
C VAL A 78 -4.58 -4.10 -13.99
N ARG A 79 -5.31 -3.60 -13.00
CA ARG A 79 -5.78 -4.36 -11.85
C ARG A 79 -7.25 -4.10 -11.61
N GLU A 80 -7.89 -5.06 -10.96
CA GLU A 80 -9.30 -5.02 -10.61
C GLU A 80 -9.48 -5.22 -9.12
N LYS A 81 -10.46 -4.52 -8.53
CA LYS A 81 -10.86 -4.71 -7.14
C LYS A 81 -12.37 -4.53 -6.99
N ALA A 82 -13.05 -5.53 -6.45
CA ALA A 82 -14.46 -5.40 -6.11
C ALA A 82 -14.64 -4.40 -4.95
N PHE A 83 -15.66 -3.56 -5.06
CA PHE A 83 -16.07 -2.63 -4.02
C PHE A 83 -17.59 -2.53 -3.94
N ARG A 84 -18.10 -2.12 -2.78
CA ARG A 84 -19.52 -1.94 -2.52
C ARG A 84 -19.78 -0.53 -2.04
N LEU A 85 -20.88 0.08 -2.49
CA LEU A 85 -21.33 1.37 -2.00
C LEU A 85 -22.13 1.17 -0.70
N ARG A 86 -21.88 2.00 0.30
CA ARG A 86 -22.73 2.10 1.48
C ARG A 86 -24.04 2.76 1.06
N VAL A 87 -25.15 2.05 1.20
CA VAL A 87 -26.47 2.66 1.10
C VAL A 87 -26.66 3.50 2.37
N PRO A 88 -26.92 4.83 2.27
CA PRO A 88 -27.29 5.60 3.44
C PRO A 88 -28.59 4.98 3.98
N VAL A 89 -28.55 4.55 5.24
CA VAL A 89 -29.79 4.20 5.95
C VAL A 89 -30.60 5.48 5.98
N GLN A 90 -31.65 5.57 5.16
CA GLN A 90 -32.67 6.59 5.36
C GLN A 90 -33.17 6.37 6.79
N ASP A 91 -33.16 7.44 7.60
CA ASP A 91 -33.66 7.43 8.96
C ASP A 91 -35.05 6.79 9.01
N ALA A 92 -35.08 5.48 9.26
CA ALA A 92 -36.30 4.74 9.53
C ALA A 92 -36.67 5.08 10.96
N ALA A 93 -37.33 6.23 11.13
CA ALA A 93 -38.20 6.50 12.25
C ALA A 93 -39.34 5.46 12.23
N SER A 94 -39.06 4.28 12.74
CA SER A 94 -40.06 3.29 13.14
C SER A 94 -39.43 2.37 14.16
N GLY A 95 -40.00 2.43 15.36
CA GLY A 95 -39.41 1.87 16.56
C GLY A 95 -39.18 0.38 16.43
N ASN A 96 -37.92 0.00 16.61
CA ASN A 96 -37.60 -1.25 17.25
C ASN A 96 -36.37 -1.00 18.11
N ALA A 97 -36.52 -1.25 19.40
CA ALA A 97 -35.50 -1.04 20.41
C ALA A 97 -34.29 -1.92 20.11
N LEU A 98 -33.33 -1.37 19.36
CA LEU A 98 -31.97 -1.88 19.29
C LEU A 98 -31.17 -1.02 20.26
N SER A 99 -30.78 -1.64 21.36
CA SER A 99 -29.87 -1.10 22.36
C SER A 99 -28.79 -0.28 21.68
N THR A 100 -28.78 1.02 21.99
CA THR A 100 -27.64 1.90 21.71
C THR A 100 -26.37 1.16 22.07
N PRO A 101 -25.43 0.91 21.13
CA PRO A 101 -24.10 0.56 21.54
C PRO A 101 -23.60 1.79 22.30
N ILE A 102 -23.43 1.63 23.61
CA ILE A 102 -22.68 2.57 24.42
C ILE A 102 -21.33 2.65 23.74
N VAL A 103 -21.09 3.72 22.99
CA VAL A 103 -19.77 4.04 22.47
C VAL A 103 -18.96 4.40 23.71
N GLU A 104 -18.38 3.37 24.35
CA GLU A 104 -17.39 3.56 25.38
C GLU A 104 -16.32 4.48 24.78
N LYS A 105 -16.13 5.63 25.42
CA LYS A 105 -15.05 6.56 25.11
C LYS A 105 -13.75 5.74 24.94
N PRO A 106 -12.94 5.99 23.90
CA PRO A 106 -11.72 5.22 23.66
C PRO A 106 -10.93 5.09 24.96
N ARG A 107 -10.69 3.86 25.43
CA ARG A 107 -9.92 3.61 26.65
C ARG A 107 -8.58 4.35 26.49
N GLU A 108 -8.34 5.31 27.37
CA GLU A 108 -7.08 6.04 27.41
C GLU A 108 -5.97 5.02 27.60
N ARG A 109 -5.00 5.01 26.67
CA ARG A 109 -3.90 4.04 26.74
C ARG A 109 -3.14 4.33 28.03
N ALA A 110 -2.86 3.28 28.79
CA ALA A 110 -2.02 3.40 29.98
C ALA A 110 -0.70 4.05 29.60
N ASP A 111 -0.24 4.97 30.43
CA ASP A 111 1.03 5.66 30.23
C ASP A 111 2.16 4.62 30.23
N ILE A 112 2.84 4.49 29.09
CA ILE A 112 3.94 3.55 28.92
C ILE A 112 5.23 4.26 29.32
N SER A 113 5.79 3.87 30.46
CA SER A 113 6.96 4.49 31.11
C SER A 113 8.23 4.59 30.25
N GLY A 114 8.28 4.04 29.02
CA GLY A 114 9.45 4.11 28.13
C GLY A 114 10.69 3.33 28.60
N THR A 115 10.68 2.78 29.82
CA THR A 115 11.83 2.18 30.49
C THR A 115 12.46 1.04 29.71
N GLY A 116 11.65 0.21 29.04
CA GLY A 116 12.16 -0.89 28.22
C GLY A 116 12.97 -0.39 27.02
N LEU A 117 12.56 0.72 26.39
CA LEU A 117 13.29 1.30 25.27
C LEU A 117 14.62 1.91 25.74
N GLN A 118 14.63 2.54 26.93
CA GLN A 118 15.85 3.06 27.55
C GLN A 118 16.84 1.93 27.87
N MET A 119 16.38 0.84 28.51
CA MET A 119 17.22 -0.32 28.84
C MET A 119 17.83 -0.95 27.58
N ILE A 120 17.05 -1.09 26.50
CA ILE A 120 17.54 -1.61 25.22
C ILE A 120 18.59 -0.67 24.62
N GLY A 121 18.40 0.65 24.72
CA GLY A 121 19.37 1.65 24.29
C GLY A 121 20.70 1.50 25.03
N GLU A 122 20.66 1.43 26.36
CA GLU A 122 21.85 1.27 27.21
C GLU A 122 22.63 -0.01 26.89
N ILE A 123 21.94 -1.15 26.72
CA ILE A 123 22.57 -2.43 26.34
C ILE A 123 23.25 -2.31 24.98
N ARG A 124 22.59 -1.68 23.99
CA ARG A 124 23.18 -1.48 22.65
C ARG A 124 24.42 -0.59 22.70
N THR A 125 24.39 0.48 23.48
CA THR A 125 25.53 1.37 23.66
C THR A 125 26.70 0.65 24.33
N GLN A 126 26.45 -0.15 25.37
CA GLN A 126 27.49 -0.95 26.02
C GLN A 126 28.09 -2.00 25.07
N ALA A 127 27.26 -2.70 24.30
CA ALA A 127 27.72 -3.65 23.31
C ALA A 127 28.57 -2.99 22.22
N LEU A 128 28.19 -1.78 21.78
CA LEU A 128 28.97 -1.01 20.81
C LEU A 128 30.34 -0.61 21.37
N HIS A 129 30.40 -0.13 22.62
CA HIS A 129 31.67 0.20 23.26
C HIS A 129 32.58 -1.04 23.35
N GLN A 130 32.06 -2.19 23.78
CA GLN A 130 32.83 -3.43 23.86
C GLN A 130 33.33 -3.89 22.48
N ALA A 131 32.50 -3.75 21.44
CA ALA A 131 32.89 -4.10 20.08
C ALA A 131 33.99 -3.17 19.54
N LEU A 132 33.92 -1.87 19.84
CA LEU A 132 34.94 -0.90 19.45
C LEU A 132 36.24 -1.09 20.23
N ASP A 133 36.18 -1.33 21.53
CA ASP A 133 37.37 -1.63 22.34
C ASP A 133 38.08 -2.91 21.83
N GLY A 134 37.32 -3.96 21.54
CA GLY A 134 37.88 -5.20 20.98
C GLY A 134 38.42 -5.05 19.53
N ALA A 135 37.90 -4.08 18.77
CA ALA A 135 38.42 -3.77 17.44
C ALA A 135 39.64 -2.84 17.49
N ALA A 136 39.72 -1.93 18.45
CA ALA A 136 40.82 -0.97 18.59
C ALA A 136 42.18 -1.65 18.77
N ASP A 137 42.23 -2.81 19.45
CA ASP A 137 43.45 -3.60 19.61
C ASP A 137 43.94 -4.25 18.30
N ALA A 138 43.07 -4.37 17.29
CA ALA A 138 43.34 -5.06 16.03
C ALA A 138 43.60 -4.11 14.83
N VAL A 139 43.51 -2.79 15.04
CA VAL A 139 43.63 -1.80 13.97
C VAL A 139 44.98 -1.08 14.05
N ASP A 140 45.76 -1.12 12.97
CA ASP A 140 46.98 -0.32 12.84
C ASP A 140 46.61 1.17 12.79
N PRO A 141 47.19 2.03 13.65
CA PRO A 141 46.94 3.48 13.62
C PRO A 141 47.12 4.12 12.23
N TRP A 142 47.96 3.55 11.36
CA TRP A 142 48.16 4.06 10.00
C TRP A 142 47.00 3.78 9.04
N ASP A 143 46.23 2.72 9.24
CA ASP A 143 45.03 2.43 8.44
C ASP A 143 43.93 3.48 8.68
N LEU A 144 43.82 3.99 9.92
CA LEU A 144 42.87 5.03 10.28
C LEU A 144 43.23 6.39 9.66
N VAL A 145 44.53 6.70 9.56
CA VAL A 145 45.01 7.93 8.89
C VAL A 145 44.78 7.86 7.39
N GLY A 146 44.97 6.69 6.76
CA GLY A 146 44.70 6.47 5.34
C GLY A 146 43.22 6.56 4.96
N ALA A 147 42.30 6.24 5.87
CA ALA A 147 40.86 6.35 5.63
C ALA A 147 40.29 7.79 5.74
N LEU A 148 41.07 8.73 6.28
CA LEU A 148 40.70 10.13 6.51
C LEU A 148 41.28 11.12 5.49
N LEU A 149 42.11 10.64 4.56
CA LEU A 149 42.71 11.38 3.44
C LEU A 149 42.06 10.98 2.11
#